data_AF-A0AAU3QDI1-F1
#
_entry.id   AF-A0AAU3QDI1-F1
#
_cell.length_a   1.000
_cell.length_b   1.000
_cell.length_c   1.000
_cell.angle_alpha   90.00
_cell.angle_beta   90.00
_cell.angle_gamma   90.00
#
_symmetry.space_group_name_H-M   'P 1'
#
loop_
_entity.id
_entity.type
_entity.pdbx_description
1 polymer ?
#
loop_
_entity_poly.entity_id
_entity_poly.type
_entity_poly.pdbx_seq_one_letter_code
_entity_poly.pdbx_strand_id
1 'polypeptide(L)'
;MALIYFGLPLLVRWYESRNLTLRELRNRIWRATVFRAIANAAGLMAVAAFLSARFVSTYPAPLISTVLTLTVAVAVVTHKTFARARKLCTQTHIDVLNLLRDMDRLDEVRGRSGTTSKARARRPAGRRRAADHAAEVLAVRKSWDVLELDLRTTVDTGYRWFGLPFLAKDTVESLVGKVSAGIRSAELAASIPARNGLHAILSACEAHIDVLA
;
A
#
# COMPACT_ATOMS: atom_id res chain seq x y z
N MET A 1 -12.74 27.55 -2.66
CA MET A 1 -11.36 27.00 -2.63
C MET A 1 -11.23 25.72 -1.81
N ALA A 2 -11.76 25.62 -0.59
CA ALA A 2 -11.76 24.36 0.18
C ALA A 2 -12.48 23.18 -0.55
N LEU A 3 -13.56 23.47 -1.28
CA LEU A 3 -14.33 22.47 -2.04
C LEU A 3 -13.53 21.76 -3.16
N ILE A 4 -12.54 22.43 -3.77
CA ILE A 4 -11.69 21.79 -4.79
C ILE A 4 -10.65 20.89 -4.11
N TYR A 5 -10.11 21.34 -2.98
CA TYR A 5 -9.12 20.62 -2.18
C TYR A 5 -9.68 19.32 -1.57
N PHE A 6 -10.95 19.32 -1.18
CA PHE A 6 -11.64 18.15 -0.63
C PHE A 6 -12.41 17.35 -1.70
N GLY A 7 -12.95 18.02 -2.73
CA GLY A 7 -13.80 17.41 -3.75
C GLY A 7 -13.02 16.59 -4.78
N LEU A 8 -11.83 17.05 -5.21
CA LEU A 8 -11.02 16.32 -6.19
C LEU A 8 -10.59 14.94 -5.70
N PRO A 9 -10.04 14.76 -4.47
CA PRO A 9 -9.71 13.42 -3.98
C PRO A 9 -10.94 12.53 -3.77
N LEU A 10 -12.10 13.10 -3.43
CA LEU A 10 -13.36 12.35 -3.33
C LEU A 10 -13.90 11.90 -4.70
N LEU A 11 -13.83 12.77 -5.72
CA LEU A 11 -14.25 12.46 -7.09
C LEU A 11 -13.32 11.46 -7.76
N VAL A 12 -12.00 11.59 -7.56
CA VAL A 12 -11.02 10.58 -8.01
C VAL A 12 -11.32 9.26 -7.31
N ARG A 13 -11.48 9.24 -5.98
CA ARG A 13 -11.84 8.03 -5.23
C ARG A 13 -13.15 7.39 -5.71
N TRP A 14 -14.11 8.18 -6.17
CA TRP A 14 -15.41 7.69 -6.65
C TRP A 14 -15.34 7.12 -8.06
N TYR A 15 -14.69 7.82 -9.00
CA TYR A 15 -14.49 7.36 -10.39
C TYR A 15 -13.61 6.10 -10.45
N GLU A 16 -12.70 5.97 -9.49
CA GLU A 16 -11.65 4.96 -9.48
C GLU A 16 -12.09 3.59 -8.92
N SER A 17 -13.27 3.50 -8.29
CA SER A 17 -13.80 2.22 -7.77
C SER A 17 -14.18 1.21 -8.86
N ARG A 18 -14.36 1.62 -10.12
CA ARG A 18 -15.04 0.75 -11.10
C ARG A 18 -14.15 -0.18 -11.92
N ASN A 19 -12.87 0.09 -12.15
CA ASN A 19 -12.12 -0.62 -13.22
C ASN A 19 -10.59 -0.79 -13.01
N LEU A 20 -10.08 -1.02 -11.80
CA LEU A 20 -8.62 -1.10 -11.60
C LEU A 20 -8.07 -2.52 -11.47
N THR A 21 -7.11 -2.83 -12.35
CA THR A 21 -6.32 -4.06 -12.31
C THR A 21 -5.00 -3.83 -11.56
N LEU A 22 -4.50 -4.85 -10.86
CA LEU A 22 -3.22 -4.80 -10.11
C LEU A 22 -2.02 -4.40 -10.99
N ARG A 23 -2.13 -4.56 -12.31
CA ARG A 23 -1.10 -4.20 -13.30
C ARG A 23 -0.88 -2.68 -13.41
N GLU A 24 -1.87 -1.87 -13.03
CA GLU A 24 -1.80 -0.40 -13.13
C GLU A 24 -1.40 0.28 -11.79
N LEU A 25 -1.18 -0.50 -10.73
CA LEU A 25 -0.92 0.00 -9.38
C LEU A 25 0.28 0.95 -9.32
N ARG A 26 1.33 0.65 -10.09
CA ARG A 26 2.56 1.47 -10.19
C ARG A 26 2.26 2.89 -10.66
N ASN A 27 1.58 3.04 -11.80
CA ASN A 27 1.25 4.36 -12.36
C ASN A 27 0.30 5.14 -11.45
N ARG A 28 -0.51 4.44 -10.66
CA ARG A 28 -1.47 5.03 -9.73
C ARG A 28 -0.80 5.64 -8.51
N ILE A 29 0.08 4.89 -7.82
CA ILE A 29 0.79 5.37 -6.62
C ILE A 29 1.61 6.62 -6.97
N TRP A 30 2.26 6.61 -8.13
CA TRP A 30 3.03 7.75 -8.63
C TRP A 30 2.13 8.94 -8.96
N ARG A 31 1.06 8.74 -9.75
CA ARG A 31 0.12 9.82 -10.09
C ARG A 31 -0.52 10.43 -8.84
N ALA A 32 -0.98 9.61 -7.90
CA ALA A 32 -1.59 10.08 -6.66
C ALA A 32 -0.66 11.00 -5.86
N THR A 33 0.60 10.58 -5.70
CA THR A 33 1.61 11.34 -4.97
C THR A 33 1.96 12.64 -5.69
N VAL A 34 2.13 12.58 -7.01
CA VAL A 34 2.45 13.74 -7.86
C VAL A 34 1.28 14.74 -7.90
N PHE A 35 0.04 14.29 -8.13
CA PHE A 35 -1.13 15.15 -8.14
C PHE A 35 -1.33 15.87 -6.80
N ARG A 36 -1.06 15.19 -5.68
CA ARG A 36 -1.12 15.81 -4.35
C ARG A 36 -0.02 16.86 -4.15
N ALA A 37 1.22 16.55 -4.54
CA ALA A 37 2.32 17.51 -4.48
C ALA A 37 2.00 18.76 -5.33
N ILE A 38 1.50 18.56 -6.55
CA ILE A 38 1.07 19.64 -7.45
C ILE A 38 -0.10 20.43 -6.85
N ALA A 39 -1.12 19.77 -6.28
CA ALA A 39 -2.25 20.46 -5.67
C ALA A 39 -1.83 21.32 -4.46
N ASN A 40 -0.95 20.80 -3.62
CA ASN A 40 -0.37 21.54 -2.49
C ASN A 40 0.47 22.73 -2.95
N ALA A 41 1.31 22.52 -3.95
CA ALA A 41 2.12 23.59 -4.54
C ALA A 41 1.23 24.66 -5.17
N ALA A 42 0.23 24.28 -5.98
CA ALA A 42 -0.67 25.21 -6.65
C ALA A 42 -1.48 26.05 -5.67
N GLY A 43 -1.97 25.45 -4.57
CA GLY A 43 -2.70 26.19 -3.53
C GLY A 43 -1.84 27.25 -2.84
N LEU A 44 -0.64 26.87 -2.40
CA LEU A 44 0.29 27.79 -1.73
C LEU A 44 0.82 28.87 -2.68
N MET A 45 1.11 28.51 -3.94
CA MET A 45 1.53 29.45 -4.98
C MET A 45 0.40 30.41 -5.38
N ALA A 46 -0.87 29.97 -5.41
CA ALA A 46 -2.00 30.84 -5.65
C ALA A 46 -2.18 31.88 -4.52
N VAL A 47 -1.96 31.47 -3.25
CA VAL A 47 -1.95 32.40 -2.11
C VAL A 47 -0.79 33.38 -2.23
N ALA A 48 0.42 32.92 -2.57
CA ALA A 48 1.56 33.79 -2.78
C ALA A 48 1.32 34.80 -3.91
N ALA A 49 0.77 34.35 -5.04
CA ALA A 49 0.43 35.22 -6.18
C ALA A 49 -0.64 36.25 -5.80
N PHE A 50 -1.66 35.85 -5.03
CA PHE A 50 -2.69 36.77 -4.54
C PHE A 50 -2.12 37.84 -3.60
N LEU A 51 -1.27 37.45 -2.65
CA LEU A 51 -0.60 38.40 -1.75
C LEU A 51 0.28 39.38 -2.53
N SER A 52 1.10 38.86 -3.46
CA SER A 52 1.92 39.66 -4.37
C SER A 52 1.09 40.67 -5.16
N ALA A 53 -0.02 40.25 -5.77
CA ALA A 53 -0.87 41.14 -6.55
C ALA A 53 -1.52 42.26 -5.70
N ARG A 54 -1.75 42.02 -4.41
CA ARG A 54 -2.47 42.96 -3.52
C ARG A 54 -1.57 43.90 -2.73
N PHE A 55 -0.38 43.46 -2.33
CA PHE A 55 0.41 44.15 -1.31
C PHE A 55 1.84 44.51 -1.74
N VAL A 56 2.25 44.20 -2.97
CA VAL A 56 3.64 44.47 -3.42
C VAL A 56 4.03 45.94 -3.38
N SER A 57 3.09 46.86 -3.64
CA SER A 57 3.34 48.30 -3.63
C SER A 57 3.24 48.92 -2.23
N THR A 58 2.51 48.28 -1.30
CA THR A 58 2.20 48.84 0.01
C THR A 58 3.12 48.31 1.12
N TYR A 59 3.47 47.02 1.07
CA TYR A 59 4.24 46.35 2.12
C TYR A 59 5.25 45.34 1.54
N PRO A 60 6.32 45.80 0.86
CA PRO A 60 7.23 44.91 0.12
C PRO A 60 8.04 43.96 1.02
N ALA A 61 8.54 44.45 2.17
CA ALA A 61 9.37 43.64 3.08
C ALA A 61 8.63 42.43 3.69
N PRO A 62 7.44 42.57 4.33
CA PRO A 62 6.72 41.41 4.87
C PRO A 62 6.20 40.48 3.77
N LEU A 63 6.01 40.98 2.55
CA LEU A 63 5.61 40.17 1.40
C LEU A 63 6.71 39.21 0.96
N ILE A 64 7.95 39.69 0.85
CA ILE A 64 9.09 38.84 0.48
C ILE A 64 9.27 37.72 1.51
N SER A 65 9.19 38.05 2.80
CA SER A 65 9.29 37.07 3.88
C SER A 65 8.20 36.01 3.80
N THR A 66 6.93 36.42 3.64
CA THR A 66 5.79 35.47 3.57
C THR A 66 5.83 34.59 2.33
N VAL A 67 6.18 35.13 1.16
CA VAL A 67 6.33 34.35 -0.08
C VAL A 67 7.48 33.34 0.05
N LEU A 68 8.60 33.73 0.65
CA LEU A 68 9.71 32.82 0.93
C LEU A 68 9.28 31.69 1.87
N THR A 69 8.55 32.01 2.95
CA THR A 69 8.02 31.00 3.87
C THR A 69 7.06 30.03 3.17
N LEU A 70 6.16 30.53 2.32
CA LEU A 70 5.24 29.70 1.55
C LEU A 70 6.00 28.76 0.59
N THR A 71 7.07 29.24 -0.03
CA THR A 71 7.90 28.44 -0.95
C THR A 71 8.62 27.31 -0.20
N VAL A 72 9.21 27.62 0.96
CA VAL A 72 9.83 26.62 1.84
C VAL A 72 8.78 25.61 2.30
N ALA A 73 7.57 26.05 2.65
CA ALA A 73 6.48 25.17 3.05
C ALA A 73 6.08 24.18 1.93
N VAL A 74 6.03 24.64 0.66
CA VAL A 74 5.79 23.75 -0.50
C VAL A 74 6.85 22.66 -0.59
N ALA A 75 8.13 23.02 -0.47
CA ALA A 75 9.23 22.06 -0.53
C ALA A 75 9.15 21.01 0.59
N VAL A 76 8.89 21.46 1.82
CA VAL A 76 8.76 20.57 2.99
C VAL A 76 7.58 19.62 2.87
N VAL A 77 6.40 20.12 2.47
CA VAL A 77 5.19 19.29 2.30
C VAL A 77 5.41 18.27 1.20
N THR A 78 6.00 18.68 0.07
CA THR A 78 6.30 17.79 -1.06
C THR A 78 7.28 16.69 -0.63
N HIS A 79 8.39 17.06 0.00
CA HIS A 79 9.37 16.11 0.53
C HIS A 79 8.73 15.12 1.50
N LYS A 80 7.89 15.60 2.43
CA LYS A 80 7.19 14.75 3.41
C LYS A 80 6.21 13.78 2.74
N THR A 81 5.51 14.20 1.69
CA THR A 81 4.60 13.31 0.93
C THR A 81 5.37 12.19 0.22
N PHE A 82 6.50 12.49 -0.41
CA PHE A 82 7.32 11.47 -1.09
C PHE A 82 7.98 10.51 -0.10
N ALA A 83 8.55 11.02 1.01
CA ALA A 83 9.15 10.19 2.04
C ALA A 83 8.14 9.19 2.63
N ARG A 84 6.89 9.63 2.81
CA ARG A 84 5.81 8.74 3.26
C ARG A 84 5.48 7.65 2.26
N ALA A 85 5.31 8.01 0.99
CA ALA A 85 5.01 7.05 -0.06
C ALA A 85 6.10 5.97 -0.15
N ARG A 86 7.38 6.37 -0.07
CA ARG A 86 8.51 5.43 -0.01
C ARG A 86 8.43 4.51 1.19
N LYS A 87 8.25 5.06 2.40
CA LYS A 87 8.14 4.26 3.62
C LYS A 87 7.02 3.22 3.53
N LEU A 88 5.86 3.62 3.01
CA LEU A 88 4.73 2.70 2.82
C LEU A 88 5.04 1.61 1.79
N CYS A 89 5.68 1.94 0.67
CA CYS A 89 6.11 0.96 -0.33
C CYS A 89 7.11 -0.04 0.26
N THR A 90 8.10 0.42 1.03
CA THR A 90 9.08 -0.46 1.67
C THR A 90 8.41 -1.39 2.68
N GLN A 91 7.50 -0.86 3.52
CA GLN A 91 6.78 -1.66 4.50
C GLN A 91 5.89 -2.70 3.83
N THR A 92 5.10 -2.29 2.84
CA THR A 92 4.26 -3.18 2.03
C THR A 92 5.10 -4.27 1.34
N HIS A 93 6.26 -3.91 0.80
CA HIS A 93 7.17 -4.86 0.17
C HIS A 93 7.65 -5.94 1.15
N ILE A 94 8.09 -5.52 2.35
CA ILE A 94 8.51 -6.44 3.41
C ILE A 94 7.35 -7.35 3.84
N ASP A 95 6.15 -6.80 4.03
CA ASP A 95 5.00 -7.57 4.48
C ASP A 95 4.50 -8.56 3.42
N VAL A 96 4.56 -8.19 2.14
CA VAL A 96 4.29 -9.14 1.05
C VAL A 96 5.32 -10.27 1.01
N LEU A 97 6.62 -9.98 1.20
CA LEU A 97 7.65 -11.02 1.27
C LEU A 97 7.44 -11.95 2.47
N ASN A 98 7.08 -11.41 3.63
CA ASN A 98 6.75 -12.20 4.81
C ASN A 98 5.55 -13.11 4.56
N LEU A 99 4.49 -12.59 3.94
CA LEU A 99 3.32 -13.38 3.59
C LEU A 99 3.64 -14.50 2.59
N LEU A 100 4.42 -14.20 1.53
CA LEU A 100 4.84 -15.23 0.57
C LEU A 100 5.65 -16.34 1.25
N ARG A 101 6.57 -15.97 2.16
CA ARG A 101 7.35 -16.92 2.94
C ARG A 101 6.47 -17.79 3.86
N ASP A 102 5.47 -17.20 4.51
CA ASP A 102 4.55 -17.96 5.36
C ASP A 102 3.66 -18.91 4.50
N MET A 103 3.28 -18.49 3.30
CA MET A 103 2.59 -19.36 2.33
C MET A 103 3.48 -20.52 1.86
N ASP A 104 4.78 -20.28 1.63
CA ASP A 104 5.74 -21.34 1.28
C ASP A 104 5.88 -22.36 2.41
N ARG A 105 5.99 -21.92 3.66
CA ARG A 105 6.04 -22.81 4.83
C ARG A 105 4.77 -23.66 4.97
N LEU A 106 3.60 -23.06 4.74
CA LEU A 106 2.33 -23.77 4.73
C LEU A 106 2.31 -24.87 3.65
N ASP A 107 2.80 -24.56 2.45
CA ASP A 107 2.91 -25.49 1.34
C ASP A 107 3.92 -26.61 1.61
N GLU A 108 5.04 -26.35 2.29
CA GLU A 108 6.01 -27.37 2.70
C GLU A 108 5.43 -28.38 3.70
N VAL A 109 4.66 -27.90 4.69
CA VAL A 109 3.96 -28.77 5.67
C VAL A 109 2.88 -29.60 4.98
N ARG A 110 2.20 -29.02 3.98
CA ARG A 110 1.22 -29.71 3.13
C ARG A 110 1.89 -30.79 2.26
N GLY A 111 2.99 -30.47 1.58
CA GLY A 111 3.75 -31.40 0.75
C GLY A 111 4.35 -32.58 1.53
N ARG A 112 4.85 -32.34 2.75
CA ARG A 112 5.30 -33.40 3.68
C ARG A 112 4.19 -34.37 4.06
N SER A 113 2.93 -33.93 4.05
CA SER A 113 1.77 -34.77 4.35
C SER A 113 1.41 -35.70 3.19
N GLY A 114 1.68 -35.31 1.94
CA GLY A 114 1.44 -36.14 0.74
C GLY A 114 2.50 -37.24 0.51
N THR A 115 3.75 -37.01 0.90
CA THR A 115 4.87 -37.94 0.61
C THR A 115 5.12 -39.01 1.68
N THR A 116 4.58 -38.87 2.90
CA THR A 116 4.84 -39.81 4.01
C THR A 116 3.81 -40.95 4.16
N SER A 117 3.08 -41.30 3.10
CA SER A 117 2.04 -42.34 3.13
C SER A 117 2.56 -43.80 3.24
N LYS A 118 3.86 -44.07 3.38
CA LYS A 118 4.35 -45.47 3.50
C LYS A 118 5.25 -45.80 4.71
N ALA A 119 5.54 -44.88 5.63
CA ALA A 119 6.41 -45.18 6.77
C ALA A 119 5.71 -44.98 8.13
N ARG A 120 5.13 -46.09 8.63
CA ARG A 120 4.78 -46.41 10.02
C ARG A 120 3.92 -45.40 10.80
N ALA A 121 2.70 -45.87 11.07
CA ALA A 121 1.83 -45.43 12.14
C ALA A 121 2.57 -45.34 13.50
N ARG A 122 2.88 -44.11 13.92
CA ARG A 122 3.03 -43.75 15.34
C ARG A 122 2.00 -42.65 15.61
N ARG A 123 0.96 -43.01 16.37
CA ARG A 123 -0.19 -42.17 16.73
C ARG A 123 0.12 -40.75 17.29
N PRO A 124 1.30 -40.40 17.86
CA PRO A 124 1.58 -39.00 18.22
C PRO A 124 1.99 -38.10 17.03
N ALA A 125 2.40 -38.66 15.88
CA ALA A 125 2.88 -37.87 14.75
C ALA A 125 1.76 -37.12 14.00
N GLY A 126 0.56 -37.69 13.94
CA GLY A 126 -0.60 -37.05 13.28
C GLY A 126 -1.09 -35.80 14.02
N ARG A 127 -1.14 -35.86 15.35
CA ARG A 127 -1.55 -34.71 16.19
C ARG A 127 -0.54 -33.57 16.11
N ARG A 128 0.76 -33.89 16.11
CA ARG A 128 1.83 -32.91 15.94
C ARG A 128 1.77 -32.24 14.57
N ARG A 129 1.57 -33.00 13.49
CA ARG A 129 1.42 -32.45 12.12
C ARG A 129 0.18 -31.56 11.95
N ALA A 130 -0.95 -31.95 12.55
CA ALA A 130 -2.15 -31.13 12.52
C ALA A 130 -1.96 -29.81 13.29
N ALA A 131 -1.22 -29.85 14.41
CA ALA A 131 -0.84 -28.65 15.16
C ALA A 131 0.15 -27.77 14.38
N ASP A 132 1.16 -28.36 13.73
CA ASP A 132 2.11 -27.64 12.87
C ASP A 132 1.38 -26.97 11.70
N HIS A 133 0.46 -27.68 11.03
CA HIS A 133 -0.35 -27.11 9.94
C HIS A 133 -1.25 -25.96 10.42
N ALA A 134 -1.91 -26.11 11.57
CA ALA A 134 -2.72 -25.05 12.14
C ALA A 134 -1.90 -23.81 12.53
N ALA A 135 -0.66 -24.02 13.01
CA ALA A 135 0.27 -22.93 13.32
C ALA A 135 0.69 -22.16 12.06
N GLU A 136 1.02 -22.85 10.96
CA GLU A 136 1.35 -22.19 9.69
C GLU A 136 0.14 -21.44 9.10
N VAL A 137 -1.07 -22.01 9.17
CA VAL A 137 -2.30 -21.32 8.75
C VAL A 137 -2.52 -20.03 9.56
N LEU A 138 -2.25 -20.07 10.87
CA LEU A 138 -2.34 -18.89 11.72
C LEU A 138 -1.27 -17.85 11.36
N ALA A 139 -0.05 -18.28 11.03
CA ALA A 139 1.03 -17.40 10.59
C ALA A 139 0.64 -16.65 9.30
N VAL A 140 0.14 -17.35 8.28
CA VAL A 140 -0.32 -16.74 7.02
C VAL A 140 -1.45 -15.73 7.27
N ARG A 141 -2.40 -16.05 8.16
CA ARG A 141 -3.47 -15.10 8.51
C ARG A 141 -2.93 -13.85 9.20
N LYS A 142 -1.99 -14.02 10.13
CA LYS A 142 -1.39 -12.89 10.84
C LYS A 142 -0.58 -12.00 9.90
N SER A 143 0.21 -12.57 8.98
CA SER A 143 0.92 -11.78 7.98
C SER A 143 -0.01 -11.11 6.98
N TRP A 144 -1.14 -11.76 6.64
CA TRP A 144 -2.20 -11.12 5.86
C TRP A 144 -2.83 -9.93 6.59
N ASP A 145 -3.16 -10.05 7.88
CA ASP A 145 -3.80 -8.97 8.64
C ASP A 145 -2.92 -7.71 8.70
N VAL A 146 -1.61 -7.92 8.86
CA VAL A 146 -0.61 -6.83 8.82
C VAL A 146 -0.58 -6.20 7.43
N LEU A 147 -0.47 -7.02 6.38
CA LEU A 147 -0.47 -6.53 5.00
C LEU A 147 -1.76 -5.77 4.66
N GLU A 148 -2.94 -6.28 5.04
CA GLU A 148 -4.23 -5.64 4.77
C GLU A 148 -4.32 -4.23 5.35
N LEU A 149 -3.74 -4.01 6.54
CA LEU A 149 -3.67 -2.70 7.15
C LEU A 149 -2.85 -1.72 6.29
N ASP A 150 -1.72 -2.16 5.77
CA ASP A 150 -0.84 -1.37 4.93
C ASP A 150 -1.47 -1.07 3.55
N LEU A 151 -2.10 -2.07 2.92
CA LEU A 151 -2.79 -1.89 1.64
C LEU A 151 -3.98 -0.92 1.75
N ARG A 152 -4.57 -0.79 2.94
CA ARG A 152 -5.65 0.17 3.23
C ARG A 152 -5.15 1.52 3.72
N THR A 153 -3.86 1.64 4.01
CA THR A 153 -3.26 2.90 4.46
C THR A 153 -3.17 3.87 3.29
N THR A 154 -3.44 5.14 3.56
CA THR A 154 -3.37 6.22 2.56
C THR A 154 -1.92 6.59 2.26
N VAL A 155 -1.58 6.68 0.97
CA VAL A 155 -0.23 7.00 0.50
C VAL A 155 0.19 8.44 0.84
N ASP A 156 -0.78 9.35 0.85
CA ASP A 156 -0.55 10.79 0.70
C ASP A 156 -0.73 11.61 1.99
N THR A 157 -1.57 11.18 2.93
CA THR A 157 -1.89 12.01 4.13
C THR A 157 -1.77 11.31 5.46
N GLY A 158 -1.87 9.97 5.48
CA GLY A 158 -1.95 9.21 6.73
C GLY A 158 -3.25 9.29 7.47
N TYR A 159 -4.16 10.12 6.99
CA TYR A 159 -5.50 10.21 7.52
C TYR A 159 -6.36 9.31 6.65
N ARG A 160 -6.87 8.24 7.25
CA ARG A 160 -7.68 7.21 6.59
C ARG A 160 -8.88 7.77 5.80
N TRP A 161 -9.36 8.96 6.16
CA TRP A 161 -10.50 9.63 5.54
C TRP A 161 -10.12 10.57 4.39
N PHE A 162 -8.89 11.10 4.39
CA PHE A 162 -8.48 12.18 3.51
C PHE A 162 -7.28 11.78 2.68
N GLY A 163 -7.38 10.73 1.87
CA GLY A 163 -6.27 10.29 1.06
C GLY A 163 -6.63 9.20 0.07
N LEU A 164 -5.68 8.90 -0.82
CA LEU A 164 -5.79 7.79 -1.75
C LEU A 164 -5.24 6.53 -1.08
N PRO A 165 -6.07 5.51 -0.84
CA PRO A 165 -5.59 4.25 -0.28
C PRO A 165 -4.64 3.58 -1.26
N PHE A 166 -3.66 2.84 -0.74
CA PHE A 166 -2.66 2.15 -1.56
C PHE A 166 -3.33 1.20 -2.58
N LEU A 167 -4.36 0.45 -2.16
CA LEU A 167 -5.26 -0.29 -3.04
C LEU A 167 -6.72 0.14 -2.88
N ALA A 168 -7.49 -0.04 -3.96
CA ALA A 168 -8.94 0.08 -3.89
C ALA A 168 -9.52 -1.05 -3.03
N LYS A 169 -10.60 -0.74 -2.29
CA LYS A 169 -11.23 -1.68 -1.35
C LYS A 169 -11.60 -2.99 -2.04
N ASP A 170 -12.19 -2.93 -3.23
CA ASP A 170 -12.64 -4.11 -3.98
C ASP A 170 -11.46 -4.98 -4.42
N THR A 171 -10.31 -4.37 -4.74
CA THR A 171 -9.08 -5.09 -5.07
C THR A 171 -8.50 -5.80 -3.84
N VAL A 172 -8.53 -5.14 -2.68
CA VAL A 172 -8.12 -5.78 -1.40
C VAL A 172 -9.04 -6.96 -1.10
N GLU A 173 -10.37 -6.78 -1.18
CA GLU A 173 -11.33 -7.86 -0.93
C GLU A 173 -11.18 -9.03 -1.91
N SER A 174 -10.90 -8.75 -3.19
CA SER A 174 -10.55 -9.79 -4.17
C SER A 174 -9.28 -10.56 -3.76
N LEU A 175 -8.26 -9.86 -3.26
CA LEU A 175 -7.01 -10.46 -2.82
C LEU A 175 -7.19 -11.29 -1.54
N VAL A 176 -7.97 -10.80 -0.56
CA VAL A 176 -8.41 -11.57 0.63
C VAL A 176 -9.05 -12.87 0.20
N GLY A 177 -9.96 -12.81 -0.78
CA GLY A 177 -10.66 -13.99 -1.29
C GLY A 177 -9.70 -15.03 -1.87
N LYS A 178 -8.70 -14.58 -2.66
CA LYS A 178 -7.68 -15.45 -3.25
C LYS A 178 -6.75 -16.06 -2.19
N VAL A 179 -6.28 -15.26 -1.23
CA VAL A 179 -5.43 -15.75 -0.12
C VAL A 179 -6.19 -16.75 0.73
N SER A 180 -7.43 -16.43 1.10
CA SER A 180 -8.31 -17.31 1.88
C SER A 180 -8.65 -18.61 1.14
N ALA A 181 -8.73 -18.58 -0.20
CA ALA A 181 -8.91 -19.77 -1.01
C ALA A 181 -7.64 -20.65 -1.01
N GLY A 182 -6.46 -20.05 -1.17
CA GLY A 182 -5.18 -20.76 -1.11
C GLY A 182 -4.90 -21.42 0.24
N ILE A 183 -5.27 -20.75 1.34
CA ILE A 183 -5.15 -21.29 2.71
C ILE A 183 -6.08 -22.49 2.91
N ARG A 184 -7.34 -22.41 2.47
CA ARG A 184 -8.36 -23.45 2.69
C ARG A 184 -8.21 -24.65 1.77
N SER A 185 -7.64 -24.44 0.59
CA SER A 185 -7.41 -25.48 -0.40
C SER A 185 -6.42 -26.54 0.09
N ALA A 186 -6.66 -27.81 -0.24
CA ALA A 186 -5.67 -28.87 -0.08
C ALA A 186 -4.66 -28.92 -1.26
N GLU A 187 -4.95 -28.23 -2.36
CA GLU A 187 -4.10 -28.14 -3.54
C GLU A 187 -3.19 -26.92 -3.49
N LEU A 188 -1.89 -27.12 -3.79
CA LEU A 188 -0.90 -26.03 -3.91
C LEU A 188 -1.29 -25.02 -5.00
N ALA A 189 -1.91 -25.48 -6.09
CA ALA A 189 -2.28 -24.65 -7.24
C ALA A 189 -3.29 -23.54 -6.89
N ALA A 190 -4.11 -23.72 -5.85
CA ALA A 190 -5.07 -22.72 -5.41
C ALA A 190 -4.42 -21.45 -4.83
N SER A 191 -3.14 -21.51 -4.46
CA SER A 191 -2.37 -20.35 -3.99
C SER A 191 -1.85 -19.47 -5.14
N ILE A 192 -1.80 -19.98 -6.37
CA ILE A 192 -1.22 -19.29 -7.54
C ILE A 192 -1.88 -17.94 -7.81
N PRO A 193 -3.22 -17.79 -7.81
CA PRO A 193 -3.86 -16.49 -8.03
C PRO A 193 -3.54 -15.45 -6.96
N ALA A 194 -3.36 -15.88 -5.71
CA ALA A 194 -2.95 -15.03 -4.60
C ALA A 194 -1.50 -14.58 -4.78
N ARG A 195 -0.59 -15.52 -5.05
CA ARG A 195 0.84 -15.27 -5.30
C ARG A 195 1.04 -14.31 -6.48
N ASN A 196 0.32 -14.49 -7.58
CA ASN A 196 0.36 -13.58 -8.73
C ASN A 196 -0.03 -12.15 -8.34
N GLY A 197 -1.04 -12.00 -7.48
CA GLY A 197 -1.43 -10.69 -6.96
C GLY A 197 -0.37 -10.05 -6.06
N LEU A 198 0.25 -10.85 -5.20
CA LEU A 198 1.33 -10.42 -4.31
C LEU A 198 2.59 -10.00 -5.10
N HIS A 199 2.99 -10.76 -6.12
CA HIS A 199 4.10 -10.38 -7.01
C HIS A 199 3.81 -9.10 -7.81
N ALA A 200 2.56 -8.87 -8.22
CA ALA A 200 2.18 -7.60 -8.82
C ALA A 200 2.35 -6.42 -7.85
N ILE A 201 2.09 -6.61 -6.56
CA ILE A 201 2.35 -5.59 -5.53
C ILE A 201 3.87 -5.38 -5.35
N LEU A 202 4.67 -6.46 -5.26
CA LEU A 202 6.13 -6.35 -5.14
C LEU A 202 6.74 -5.53 -6.28
N SER A 203 6.42 -5.89 -7.53
CA SER A 203 6.92 -5.17 -8.72
C SER A 203 6.48 -3.71 -8.79
N ALA A 204 5.32 -3.36 -8.20
CA ALA A 204 4.88 -1.98 -8.09
C ALA A 204 5.68 -1.18 -7.04
N CYS A 205 6.11 -1.85 -5.96
CA CYS A 205 6.90 -1.23 -4.89
C CYS A 205 8.40 -1.16 -5.20
N GLU A 206 8.96 -2.11 -5.94
CA GLU A 206 10.40 -2.27 -6.20
C GLU A 206 11.07 -1.03 -6.79
N ALA A 207 10.39 -0.32 -7.70
CA ALA A 207 10.87 0.94 -8.29
C ALA A 207 10.89 2.13 -7.29
N HIS A 208 10.41 1.93 -6.07
CA HIS A 208 10.25 2.96 -5.04
C HIS A 208 10.93 2.61 -3.71
N ILE A 209 11.62 1.47 -3.65
CA ILE A 209 12.49 1.11 -2.53
C ILE A 209 13.75 1.97 -2.63
N ASP A 210 14.18 2.56 -1.51
CA ASP A 210 15.45 3.28 -1.47
C ASP A 210 16.59 2.31 -1.84
N VAL A 211 17.34 2.65 -2.88
CA VAL A 211 18.65 2.03 -3.20
C VAL A 211 19.72 2.45 -2.16
N LEU A 212 19.34 3.28 -1.19
CA LEU A 212 20.16 3.75 -0.09
C LEU A 212 19.63 3.14 1.23
N ALA A 213 19.80 1.83 1.37
CA ALA A 213 19.88 1.15 2.66
C ALA A 213 21.35 0.86 2.96
#